data_AF-A0A551YZ15-F1
#
_entry.id   AF-A0A551YZ15-F1
#
_cell.length_a   1.000
_cell.length_b   1.000
_cell.length_c   1.000
_cell.angle_alpha   90.00
_cell.angle_beta   90.00
_cell.angle_gamma   90.00
#
_symmetry.space_group_name_H-M   'P 1'
#
loop_
_entity.id
_entity.type
_entity.pdbx_description
1 polymer ?
#
loop_
_entity_poly.entity_id
_entity_poly.type
_entity_poly.pdbx_seq_one_letter_code
_entity_poly.pdbx_strand_id
1 'polypeptide(L)'
;MLEVIIAILTITAFLTGTLQLMAVNALYKVRAERQAKAYFWIQEDFEDVKAKAASLDKTSPFVTTDVCTNINRGYATALRRQLTATPLTTTTIPTEQLVATKPIVAKNYSLSRTFNIINQAANPHRLRIDYRVEVTDQTPKDYPNQENVIARSSVEVIPDASFQCQ
;
A
#
# COMPACT_ATOMS: atom_id res chain seq x y z
N MET A 1 23.96 33.17 47.33
CA MET A 1 24.17 31.71 47.21
C MET A 1 22.90 31.00 46.72
N LEU A 2 21.75 31.13 47.38
CA LEU A 2 20.47 30.49 46.98
C LEU A 2 19.98 30.87 45.57
N GLU A 3 20.07 32.15 45.22
CA GLU A 3 19.65 32.69 43.91
C GLU A 3 20.39 32.04 42.73
N VAL A 4 21.70 31.81 42.89
CA VAL A 4 22.54 31.14 41.90
C VAL A 4 22.11 29.67 41.72
N ILE A 5 21.75 29.00 42.81
CA ILE A 5 21.27 27.60 42.76
C ILE A 5 19.92 27.52 42.06
N ILE A 6 18.98 28.43 42.37
CA ILE A 6 17.66 28.47 41.70
C ILE A 6 17.84 28.76 40.21
N ALA A 7 18.70 29.70 39.83
CA ALA A 7 18.97 30.02 38.44
C ALA A 7 19.55 28.84 37.66
N ILE A 8 20.52 28.12 38.24
CA ILE A 8 21.09 26.93 37.59
C ILE A 8 20.03 25.83 37.46
N LEU A 9 19.20 25.61 38.49
CA LEU A 9 18.15 24.60 38.46
C LEU A 9 17.09 24.90 37.39
N THR A 10 16.63 26.15 37.27
CA THR A 10 15.61 26.52 36.26
C THR A 10 16.17 26.45 34.85
N ILE A 11 17.40 26.92 34.61
CA ILE A 11 18.07 26.81 33.31
C ILE A 11 18.24 25.34 32.93
N THR A 12 18.73 24.50 33.85
CA THR A 12 18.95 23.07 33.58
C THR A 12 17.64 22.34 33.29
N ALA A 13 16.57 22.63 34.05
CA ALA A 13 15.26 22.07 33.81
C ALA A 13 14.70 22.47 32.43
N PHE A 14 14.87 23.75 32.05
CA PHE A 14 14.42 24.24 30.75
C PHE A 14 15.22 23.63 29.58
N LEU A 15 16.55 23.58 29.69
CA LEU A 15 17.41 22.97 28.67
C LEU A 15 17.11 21.48 28.50
N THR A 16 16.98 20.75 29.61
CA THR A 16 16.67 19.32 29.57
C THR A 16 15.27 19.09 28.97
N GLY A 17 14.28 19.87 29.39
CA GLY A 17 12.92 19.77 28.87
C GLY A 17 12.82 20.06 27.37
N THR A 18 13.51 21.11 26.90
CA THR A 18 13.50 21.47 25.47
C THR A 18 14.21 20.43 24.61
N LEU A 19 15.36 19.89 25.05
CA LEU A 19 16.07 18.82 24.32
C LEU A 19 15.21 17.56 24.15
N GLN A 20 14.52 17.15 25.22
CA GLN A 20 13.62 15.99 25.15
C GLN A 20 12.46 16.23 24.19
N LEU A 21 11.84 17.42 24.21
CA LEU A 21 10.77 17.79 23.29
C LEU A 21 11.23 17.83 21.83
N MET A 22 12.44 18.34 21.56
CA MET A 22 13.00 18.35 20.21
C MET A 22 13.23 16.92 19.68
N ALA A 23 13.78 16.03 20.51
CA ALA A 23 13.99 14.64 20.13
C ALA A 23 12.68 13.92 19.80
N VAL A 24 11.65 14.14 20.63
CA VAL A 24 10.31 13.58 20.43
C VAL A 24 9.67 14.12 19.14
N ASN A 25 9.75 15.43 18.91
CA ASN A 25 9.21 16.06 17.70
C ASN A 25 9.91 15.56 16.42
N ALA A 26 11.23 15.40 16.46
CA ALA A 26 11.98 14.84 15.34
C ALA A 26 11.51 13.41 15.00
N LEU A 27 11.29 12.58 16.02
CA LEU A 27 10.77 11.23 15.85
C LEU A 27 9.38 11.23 15.19
N TYR A 28 8.45 12.05 15.70
CA TYR A 28 7.10 12.16 15.12
C TYR A 28 7.13 12.69 13.69
N LYS A 29 8.01 13.64 13.38
CA LYS A 29 8.18 14.16 12.02
C LYS A 29 8.63 13.06 11.06
N VAL A 30 9.63 12.26 11.43
CA VAL A 30 10.10 11.12 10.62
C VAL A 30 8.99 10.10 10.39
N ARG A 31 8.19 9.81 11.43
CA ARG A 31 7.03 8.90 11.31
C ARG A 31 5.99 9.45 10.33
N ALA A 32 5.59 10.71 10.49
CA ALA A 32 4.61 11.35 9.61
C ALA A 32 5.10 11.38 8.16
N GLU A 33 6.38 11.68 7.94
CA GLU A 33 6.99 11.68 6.60
C GLU A 33 6.97 10.28 5.96
N ARG A 34 7.32 9.23 6.73
CA ARG A 34 7.24 7.84 6.25
C ARG A 34 5.82 7.45 5.87
N GLN A 35 4.84 7.79 6.71
CA GLN A 35 3.43 7.50 6.46
C GLN A 35 2.92 8.24 5.22
N ALA A 36 3.25 9.53 5.06
CA ALA A 36 2.86 10.31 3.89
C ALA A 36 3.47 9.73 2.59
N LYS A 37 4.76 9.38 2.60
CA LYS A 37 5.42 8.75 1.45
C LYS A 37 4.84 7.37 1.12
N ALA A 38 4.44 6.60 2.13
CA ALA A 38 3.78 5.32 1.92
C ALA A 38 2.40 5.47 1.26
N TYR A 39 1.59 6.46 1.66
CA TYR A 39 0.32 6.75 0.98
C TYR A 39 0.53 7.23 -0.46
N PHE A 40 1.51 8.12 -0.70
CA PHE A 40 1.85 8.54 -2.05
C PHE A 40 2.27 7.36 -2.93
N TRP A 41 3.04 6.42 -2.38
CA TRP A 41 3.43 5.21 -3.10
C TRP A 41 2.23 4.32 -3.46
N ILE A 42 1.28 4.13 -2.53
CA ILE A 42 0.04 3.42 -2.84
C ILE A 42 -0.73 4.12 -3.96
N GLN A 43 -0.78 5.45 -3.95
CA GLN A 43 -1.49 6.22 -4.97
C GLN A 43 -0.82 6.12 -6.34
N GLU A 44 0.50 6.23 -6.40
CA GLU A 44 1.31 6.00 -7.61
C GLU A 44 1.01 4.62 -8.22
N ASP A 45 1.01 3.60 -7.38
CA ASP A 45 0.75 2.23 -7.77
C ASP A 45 -0.69 2.01 -8.24
N PHE A 46 -1.65 2.68 -7.59
CA PHE A 46 -3.05 2.65 -7.99
C PHE A 46 -3.28 3.28 -9.37
N GLU A 47 -2.58 4.37 -9.71
CA GLU A 47 -2.67 4.97 -11.04
C GLU A 47 -2.12 4.03 -12.12
N ASP A 48 -1.05 3.26 -11.84
CA ASP A 48 -0.57 2.21 -12.76
C ASP A 48 -1.61 1.09 -12.93
N VAL A 49 -2.26 0.65 -11.84
CA VAL A 49 -3.35 -0.34 -11.93
C VAL A 49 -4.51 0.19 -12.77
N LYS A 50 -4.88 1.46 -12.58
CA LYS A 50 -5.94 2.12 -13.36
C LYS A 50 -5.58 2.19 -14.84
N ALA A 51 -4.34 2.57 -15.17
CA ALA A 51 -3.86 2.57 -16.55
C ALA A 51 -3.92 1.18 -17.19
N LYS A 52 -3.52 0.13 -16.45
CA LYS A 52 -3.63 -1.26 -16.90
C LYS A 52 -5.09 -1.67 -17.10
N ALA A 53 -5.98 -1.31 -16.17
CA ALA A 53 -7.41 -1.59 -16.27
C ALA A 53 -8.07 -0.89 -17.46
N ALA A 54 -7.65 0.35 -17.79
CA ALA A 54 -8.11 1.07 -18.97
C ALA A 54 -7.57 0.47 -20.28
N SER A 55 -6.34 -0.05 -20.26
CA SER A 55 -5.73 -0.73 -21.41
C SER A 55 -6.30 -2.14 -21.67
N LEU A 56 -7.05 -2.69 -20.72
CA LEU A 56 -7.57 -4.05 -20.81
C LEU A 56 -8.73 -4.08 -21.81
N ASP A 57 -8.58 -4.87 -22.86
CA ASP A 57 -9.56 -5.05 -23.93
C ASP A 57 -9.75 -6.54 -24.26
N LYS A 58 -10.81 -6.91 -24.99
CA LYS A 58 -11.10 -8.28 -25.46
C LYS A 58 -9.95 -8.92 -26.22
N THR A 59 -9.10 -8.12 -26.86
CA THR A 59 -7.91 -8.57 -27.59
C THR A 59 -6.70 -8.88 -26.69
N SER A 60 -6.77 -8.54 -25.40
CA SER A 60 -5.66 -8.72 -24.47
C SER A 60 -5.38 -10.20 -24.19
N PRO A 61 -4.10 -10.60 -24.05
CA PRO A 61 -3.70 -11.98 -23.79
C PRO A 61 -4.03 -12.47 -22.38
N PHE A 62 -4.82 -11.71 -21.61
CA PHE A 62 -5.30 -12.04 -20.26
C PHE A 62 -6.82 -12.22 -20.21
N VAL A 63 -7.52 -11.90 -21.31
CA VAL A 63 -8.98 -11.94 -21.43
C VAL A 63 -9.40 -13.18 -22.20
N THR A 64 -10.45 -13.86 -21.74
CA THR A 64 -11.06 -14.97 -22.46
C THR A 64 -12.20 -14.49 -23.35
N THR A 65 -12.55 -15.26 -24.38
CA THR A 65 -13.64 -14.90 -25.30
C THR A 65 -15.01 -14.86 -24.63
N ASP A 66 -15.18 -15.55 -23.50
CA ASP A 66 -16.41 -15.65 -22.70
C ASP A 66 -16.42 -14.71 -21.47
N VAL A 67 -15.54 -13.69 -21.44
CA VAL A 67 -15.38 -12.76 -20.30
C VAL A 67 -16.69 -12.08 -19.84
N CYS A 68 -17.67 -11.91 -20.73
CA CYS A 68 -18.97 -11.31 -20.41
C CYS A 68 -20.02 -12.31 -19.93
N THR A 69 -19.92 -13.58 -20.33
CA THR A 69 -20.95 -14.60 -20.03
C THR A 69 -20.53 -15.49 -18.86
N ASN A 70 -19.23 -15.68 -18.66
CA ASN A 70 -18.69 -16.54 -17.63
C ASN A 70 -18.24 -15.74 -16.41
N ILE A 71 -19.02 -15.83 -15.32
CA ILE A 71 -18.76 -15.13 -14.05
C ILE A 71 -17.39 -15.47 -13.43
N ASN A 72 -16.82 -16.64 -13.73
CA ASN A 72 -15.52 -17.07 -13.19
C ASN A 72 -14.34 -16.52 -14.01
N ARG A 73 -14.60 -16.04 -15.23
CA ARG A 73 -13.60 -15.54 -16.18
C ARG A 73 -13.77 -14.06 -16.49
N GLY A 74 -14.56 -13.35 -15.68
CA GLY A 74 -14.83 -11.92 -15.86
C GLY A 74 -13.60 -11.01 -15.84
N TYR A 75 -13.82 -9.76 -16.24
CA TYR A 75 -12.77 -8.74 -16.36
C TYR A 75 -11.96 -8.49 -15.08
N ALA A 76 -12.53 -8.72 -13.89
CA ALA A 76 -11.78 -8.64 -12.64
C ALA A 76 -10.70 -9.74 -12.55
N THR A 77 -11.03 -10.96 -12.99
CA THR A 77 -10.08 -12.07 -13.08
C THR A 77 -9.00 -11.79 -14.13
N ALA A 78 -9.38 -11.21 -15.28
CA ALA A 78 -8.45 -10.83 -16.33
C ALA A 78 -7.48 -9.71 -15.88
N LEU A 79 -7.98 -8.68 -15.20
CA LEU A 79 -7.14 -7.63 -14.62
C LEU A 79 -6.16 -8.22 -13.60
N ARG A 80 -6.63 -9.11 -12.71
CA ARG A 80 -5.76 -9.78 -11.74
C ARG A 80 -4.65 -10.58 -12.41
N ARG A 81 -4.95 -11.27 -13.53
CA ARG A 81 -3.94 -11.96 -14.34
C ARG A 81 -2.92 -10.99 -14.91
N GLN A 82 -3.37 -9.87 -15.47
CA GLN A 82 -2.47 -8.85 -16.03
C GLN A 82 -1.54 -8.28 -14.94
N LEU A 83 -2.07 -8.00 -13.75
CA LEU A 83 -1.28 -7.46 -12.63
C LEU A 83 -0.23 -8.44 -12.12
N THR A 84 -0.58 -9.73 -12.06
CA THR A 84 0.31 -10.81 -11.61
C THR A 84 1.13 -11.45 -12.72
N ALA A 85 1.01 -10.94 -13.96
CA ALA A 85 1.58 -11.54 -15.17
C ALA A 85 1.26 -13.05 -15.32
N THR A 86 0.07 -13.49 -14.90
CA THR A 86 -0.34 -14.90 -14.93
C THR A 86 -1.02 -15.26 -16.27
N PRO A 87 -0.46 -16.18 -17.08
CA PRO A 87 -1.04 -16.59 -18.37
C PRO A 87 -2.41 -17.26 -18.23
N LEU A 88 -3.24 -17.29 -19.28
CA LEU A 88 -4.58 -17.92 -19.26
C LEU A 88 -4.56 -19.40 -18.88
N THR A 89 -3.48 -20.11 -19.23
CA THR A 89 -3.32 -21.55 -19.01
C THR A 89 -3.25 -21.91 -17.54
N THR A 90 -2.81 -20.98 -16.68
CA THR A 90 -2.70 -21.21 -15.24
C THR A 90 -4.07 -21.06 -14.57
N THR A 91 -4.55 -22.11 -13.90
CA THR A 91 -5.83 -22.12 -13.19
C THR A 91 -5.77 -21.35 -11.86
N THR A 92 -4.65 -21.44 -11.16
CA THR A 92 -4.40 -20.74 -9.88
C THR A 92 -3.75 -19.39 -10.12
N ILE A 93 -4.49 -18.31 -9.91
CA ILE A 93 -3.96 -16.95 -9.95
C ILE A 93 -3.66 -16.52 -8.50
N PRO A 94 -2.51 -15.89 -8.21
CA PRO A 94 -2.18 -15.40 -6.87
C PRO A 94 -3.25 -14.44 -6.32
N THR A 95 -3.50 -14.54 -5.02
CA THR A 95 -4.35 -13.61 -4.25
C THR A 95 -3.54 -12.52 -3.58
N GLU A 96 -2.22 -12.65 -3.55
CA GLU A 96 -1.30 -11.65 -3.02
C GLU A 96 -0.14 -11.46 -3.98
N GLN A 97 0.35 -10.23 -4.07
CA GLN A 97 1.47 -9.85 -4.91
C GLN A 97 2.33 -8.83 -4.18
N LEU A 98 3.64 -9.11 -4.08
CA LEU A 98 4.63 -8.10 -3.78
C LEU A 98 4.85 -7.24 -5.03
N VAL A 99 4.58 -5.94 -4.92
CA VAL A 99 4.74 -5.00 -6.03
C VAL A 99 6.20 -4.62 -6.18
N ALA A 100 6.77 -4.06 -5.11
CA ALA A 100 8.13 -3.56 -5.08
C ALA A 100 8.59 -3.36 -3.63
N THR A 101 9.90 -3.25 -3.47
CA THR A 101 10.54 -2.82 -2.24
C THR A 101 11.28 -1.52 -2.50
N LYS A 102 11.16 -0.55 -1.59
CA LYS A 102 11.90 0.71 -1.71
C LYS A 102 12.23 1.32 -0.35
N PRO A 103 13.33 2.08 -0.24
CA PRO A 103 13.68 2.78 0.98
C PRO A 103 12.76 4.00 1.19
N ILE A 104 12.22 4.15 2.40
CA ILE A 104 11.48 5.33 2.86
C ILE A 104 12.13 5.84 4.14
N VAL A 105 12.86 6.95 4.03
CA VAL A 105 13.54 7.60 5.16
C VAL A 105 14.40 6.61 5.96
N ALA A 106 15.45 6.11 5.30
CA ALA A 106 16.48 5.22 5.85
C ALA A 106 16.01 3.84 6.36
N LYS A 107 14.79 3.41 6.02
CA LYS A 107 14.30 2.04 6.24
C LYS A 107 13.67 1.48 4.98
N ASN A 108 13.78 0.17 4.75
CA ASN A 108 13.17 -0.47 3.60
C ASN A 108 11.73 -0.88 3.91
N TYR A 109 10.86 -0.66 2.91
CA TYR A 109 9.46 -1.03 2.95
C TYR A 109 9.07 -1.81 1.71
N SER A 110 8.14 -2.74 1.86
CA SER A 110 7.47 -3.45 0.78
C SER A 110 6.06 -2.89 0.59
N LEU A 111 5.67 -2.74 -0.67
CA LEU A 111 4.27 -2.54 -1.05
C LEU A 111 3.73 -3.87 -1.53
N SER A 112 2.69 -4.39 -0.85
CA SER A 112 1.94 -5.56 -1.29
C SER A 112 0.51 -5.20 -1.65
N ARG A 113 -0.02 -5.96 -2.61
CA ARG A 113 -1.40 -5.96 -3.06
C ARG A 113 -2.03 -7.29 -2.65
N THR A 114 -3.20 -7.23 -2.03
CA THR A 114 -4.05 -8.40 -1.80
C THR A 114 -5.32 -8.25 -2.61
N PHE A 115 -5.67 -9.27 -3.39
CA PHE A 115 -6.85 -9.32 -4.22
C PHE A 115 -7.98 -10.03 -3.47
N ASN A 116 -9.04 -9.29 -3.14
CA ASN A 116 -10.19 -9.86 -2.43
C ASN A 116 -11.17 -10.49 -3.43
N ILE A 117 -11.27 -11.82 -3.40
CA ILE A 117 -12.06 -12.61 -4.37
C ILE A 117 -13.31 -13.27 -3.78
N ILE A 118 -13.64 -13.03 -2.49
CA ILE A 118 -14.69 -13.77 -1.76
C ILE A 118 -16.06 -13.69 -2.46
N ASN A 119 -16.38 -12.54 -3.06
CA ASN A 119 -17.63 -12.31 -3.78
C ASN A 119 -17.40 -11.96 -5.26
N GLN A 120 -16.30 -12.44 -5.83
CA GLN A 120 -15.90 -12.11 -7.20
C GLN A 120 -16.90 -12.64 -8.22
N ALA A 121 -17.49 -13.81 -7.98
CA ALA A 121 -18.48 -14.41 -8.88
C ALA A 121 -19.77 -13.57 -8.98
N ALA A 122 -20.17 -12.88 -7.90
CA ALA A 122 -21.31 -11.96 -7.91
C ALA A 122 -20.96 -10.62 -8.56
N ASN A 123 -19.68 -10.30 -8.74
CA ASN A 123 -19.19 -9.04 -9.28
C ASN A 123 -18.04 -9.28 -10.26
N PRO A 124 -18.26 -10.00 -11.37
CA PRO A 124 -17.19 -10.51 -12.24
C PRO A 124 -16.35 -9.41 -12.91
N HIS A 125 -16.82 -8.17 -12.87
CA HIS A 125 -16.21 -7.01 -13.53
C HIS A 125 -15.55 -6.01 -12.57
N ARG A 126 -15.64 -6.23 -11.26
CA ARG A 126 -15.06 -5.34 -10.24
C ARG A 126 -13.99 -6.07 -9.45
N LEU A 127 -12.75 -5.58 -9.47
CA LEU A 127 -11.65 -6.14 -8.68
C LEU A 127 -11.40 -5.26 -7.45
N ARG A 128 -11.46 -5.85 -6.26
CA ARG A 128 -11.07 -5.18 -5.02
C ARG A 128 -9.61 -5.49 -4.70
N ILE A 129 -8.85 -4.43 -4.44
CA ILE A 129 -7.41 -4.50 -4.12
C ILE A 129 -7.19 -3.81 -2.78
N ASP A 130 -6.64 -4.56 -1.84
CA ASP A 130 -6.17 -4.06 -0.55
C ASP A 130 -4.65 -3.86 -0.61
N TYR A 131 -4.19 -2.63 -0.39
CA TYR A 131 -2.78 -2.26 -0.35
C TYR A 131 -2.26 -2.24 1.07
N ARG A 132 -1.02 -2.68 1.23
CA ARG A 132 -0.30 -2.63 2.50
C ARG A 132 1.14 -2.23 2.27
N VAL A 133 1.61 -1.25 3.04
CA VAL A 133 3.04 -0.89 3.10
C VAL A 133 3.58 -1.33 4.45
N GLU A 134 4.53 -2.25 4.42
CA GLU A 134 5.14 -2.82 5.62
C GLU A 134 6.67 -2.72 5.60
N VAL A 135 7.27 -2.67 6.78
CA VAL A 135 8.73 -2.70 6.93
C VAL A 135 9.25 -4.09 6.55
N THR A 136 10.29 -4.14 5.72
CA THR A 136 10.95 -5.40 5.33
C THR A 136 12.10 -5.76 6.24
N ASP A 137 12.71 -4.75 6.86
CA ASP A 137 13.90 -4.92 7.69
C ASP A 137 13.53 -5.45 9.09
N GLN A 138 14.30 -6.41 9.61
CA GLN A 138 14.25 -6.84 11.02
C GLN A 138 14.93 -5.85 11.98
N THR A 139 15.23 -4.63 11.51
CA THR A 139 15.87 -3.59 12.34
C THR A 139 15.05 -3.30 13.60
N PRO A 140 15.71 -2.92 14.71
CA PRO A 140 15.02 -2.52 15.93
C PRO A 140 13.94 -1.47 15.64
N LYS A 141 12.82 -1.59 16.35
CA LYS A 141 11.79 -0.58 16.34
C LYS A 141 12.39 0.74 16.84
N ASP A 142 12.06 1.84 16.17
CA ASP A 142 12.46 3.18 16.59
C ASP A 142 11.76 3.57 17.91
N TYR A 143 10.67 2.87 18.27
CA TYR A 143 9.93 3.04 19.53
C TYR A 143 9.12 1.77 19.90
N PRO A 144 8.76 1.58 21.19
CA PRO A 144 8.20 0.32 21.69
C PRO A 144 6.92 -0.14 20.97
N ASN A 145 6.06 0.83 20.61
CA ASN A 145 4.75 0.58 20.00
C ASN A 145 4.74 0.81 18.48
N GLN A 146 5.89 0.67 17.81
CA GLN A 146 5.94 0.80 16.36
C GLN A 146 5.20 -0.36 15.69
N GLU A 147 4.24 -0.02 14.83
CA GLU A 147 3.61 -0.94 13.90
C GLU A 147 4.52 -1.18 12.70
N ASN A 148 4.55 -2.43 12.25
CA ASN A 148 5.27 -2.80 11.03
C ASN A 148 4.57 -2.29 9.78
N VAL A 149 3.25 -2.12 9.85
CA VAL A 149 2.42 -1.58 8.77
C VAL A 149 2.26 -0.09 8.99
N ILE A 150 2.63 0.71 8.00
CA ILE A 150 2.57 2.17 8.12
C ILE A 150 1.49 2.80 7.25
N ALA A 151 0.99 2.07 6.25
CA ALA A 151 -0.14 2.51 5.43
C ALA A 151 -0.96 1.32 4.95
N ARG A 152 -2.27 1.54 4.86
CA ARG A 152 -3.27 0.63 4.28
C ARG A 152 -4.23 1.43 3.42
N SER A 153 -4.64 0.85 2.31
CA SER A 153 -5.72 1.41 1.48
C SER A 153 -6.51 0.26 0.87
N SER A 154 -7.78 0.50 0.57
CA SER A 154 -8.64 -0.45 -0.15
C SER A 154 -9.27 0.30 -1.30
N VAL A 155 -9.17 -0.25 -2.50
CA VAL A 155 -9.76 0.33 -3.71
C VAL A 155 -10.54 -0.72 -4.48
N GLU A 156 -11.48 -0.25 -5.28
CA GLU A 156 -12.20 -1.08 -6.25
C GLU A 156 -11.94 -0.55 -7.65
N VAL A 157 -11.58 -1.45 -8.56
CA VAL A 157 -11.24 -1.13 -9.94
C VAL A 157 -12.20 -1.86 -10.87
N ILE A 158 -12.78 -1.12 -11.81
CA ILE A 158 -13.65 -1.64 -12.86
C ILE A 158 -12.95 -1.37 -14.19
N PRO A 159 -12.53 -2.40 -14.94
CA PRO A 159 -11.92 -2.19 -16.26
C PRO A 159 -12.91 -1.58 -17.25
N ASP A 160 -12.47 -0.66 -18.10
CA ASP A 160 -13.35 0.06 -19.03
C ASP A 160 -14.04 -0.88 -20.02
N ALA A 161 -13.33 -1.91 -20.51
CA ALA A 161 -13.89 -2.91 -21.40
C ALA A 161 -15.03 -3.74 -20.78
N SER A 162 -15.18 -3.72 -19.44
CA SER A 162 -16.30 -4.40 -18.79
C SER A 162 -17.66 -3.76 -19.05
N PHE A 163 -17.69 -2.45 -19.33
CA PHE A 163 -18.92 -1.76 -19.71
C PHE A 163 -19.45 -2.17 -21.10
N GLN A 164 -18.67 -2.93 -21.87
CA GLN A 164 -19.10 -3.51 -23.13
C GLN A 164 -19.84 -4.86 -22.98
N CYS A 165 -19.87 -5.43 -21.77
CA CYS A 165 -20.69 -6.61 -21.48
C CYS A 165 -22.12 -6.13 -21.24
N GLN A 166 -22.95 -6.20 -22.29
CA GLN A 166 -24.41 -6.03 -22.21
C GLN A 166 -25.08 -7.37 -21.92
#